data_AF-A0A2L2NR79-F1
#
_entry.id   AF-A0A2L2NR79-F1
#
_cell.length_a   1.000
_cell.length_b   1.000
_cell.length_c   1.000
_cell.angle_alpha   90.00
_cell.angle_beta   90.00
_cell.angle_gamma   90.00
#
_symmetry.space_group_name_H-M   'P 1'
#
loop_
_entity.id
_entity.type
_entity.pdbx_description
1 polymer ?
#
loop_
_entity_poly.entity_id
_entity_poly.type
_entity_poly.pdbx_seq_one_letter_code
_entity_poly.pdbx_strand_id
1 'polypeptide(L)'
;MISYISRGKEGDCVQQILGTHMRYSEISFWIAQQNAPNTTNLESQIANLESQVRSFESQVTSLKYQVSNLEHDVRQAGAIAIFCVGAFCALWAQNTGRNAWLWFFLGIFFAPITLIVLLAKNSADRRSQR
;
A
#
# COMPACT_ATOMS: atom_id res chain seq x y z
N MET A 1 56.48 -56.64 -30.56
CA MET A 1 55.62 -56.84 -29.36
C MET A 1 55.39 -55.56 -28.56
N ILE A 2 56.40 -54.73 -28.28
CA ILE A 2 56.25 -53.51 -27.44
C ILE A 2 55.27 -52.47 -28.04
N SER A 3 55.20 -52.31 -29.36
CA SER A 3 54.28 -51.36 -30.02
C SER A 3 52.78 -51.73 -29.91
N TYR A 4 52.46 -53.02 -29.76
CA TYR A 4 51.05 -53.46 -29.61
C TYR A 4 50.53 -53.25 -28.19
N ILE A 5 51.39 -53.37 -27.18
CA ILE A 5 51.03 -53.16 -25.77
C ILE A 5 50.79 -51.67 -25.48
N SER A 6 51.57 -50.78 -26.10
CA SER A 6 51.38 -49.32 -25.96
C SER A 6 50.05 -48.85 -26.57
N ARG A 7 49.69 -49.38 -27.76
CA ARG A 7 48.40 -49.07 -28.42
C ARG A 7 47.18 -49.61 -27.67
N GLY A 8 47.29 -50.76 -27.01
CA GLY A 8 46.24 -51.30 -26.15
C GLY A 8 45.96 -50.39 -24.94
N LYS A 9 47.02 -49.93 -24.26
CA LYS A 9 46.91 -48.99 -23.13
C LYS A 9 46.33 -47.63 -23.53
N GLU A 10 46.67 -47.12 -24.70
CA GLU A 10 46.10 -45.88 -25.22
C GLU A 10 44.60 -46.03 -25.55
N GLY A 11 44.19 -47.16 -26.12
CA GLY A 11 42.78 -47.47 -26.38
C GLY A 11 41.93 -47.56 -25.13
N ASP A 12 42.44 -48.21 -24.07
CA ASP A 12 41.74 -48.33 -22.78
C ASP A 12 41.59 -46.97 -22.09
N CYS A 13 42.62 -46.12 -22.14
CA CYS A 13 42.59 -44.77 -21.59
C CYS A 13 41.55 -43.87 -22.31
N VAL A 14 41.51 -43.93 -23.64
CA VAL A 14 40.53 -43.17 -24.46
C VAL A 14 39.10 -43.62 -24.19
N GLN A 15 38.84 -44.93 -24.05
CA GLN A 15 37.53 -45.46 -23.69
C GLN A 15 37.11 -45.04 -22.27
N GLN A 16 38.03 -45.04 -21.32
CA GLN A 16 37.76 -44.57 -19.96
C GLN A 16 37.42 -43.07 -19.93
N ILE A 17 38.17 -42.24 -20.68
CA ILE A 17 37.89 -40.80 -20.79
C ILE A 17 36.51 -40.56 -21.43
N LEU A 18 36.20 -41.22 -22.54
CA LEU A 18 34.90 -41.11 -23.22
C LEU A 18 33.74 -41.54 -22.29
N GLY A 19 33.91 -42.62 -21.53
CA GLY A 19 32.93 -43.07 -20.55
C GLY A 19 32.72 -42.07 -19.39
N THR A 20 33.79 -41.45 -18.90
CA THR A 20 33.67 -40.39 -17.87
C THR A 20 32.99 -39.12 -18.41
N HIS A 21 33.27 -38.76 -19.65
CA HIS A 21 32.64 -37.60 -20.30
C HIS A 21 31.14 -37.85 -20.53
N MET A 22 30.77 -39.06 -20.96
CA MET A 22 29.36 -39.45 -21.12
C MET A 22 28.61 -39.39 -19.77
N ARG A 23 29.18 -39.95 -18.69
CA ARG A 23 28.60 -39.84 -17.33
C ARG A 23 28.47 -38.40 -16.85
N TYR A 24 29.47 -37.55 -17.12
CA TYR A 24 29.39 -36.13 -16.76
C TYR A 24 28.23 -35.43 -17.47
N SER A 25 28.06 -35.69 -18.78
CA SER A 25 26.96 -35.12 -19.55
C SER A 25 25.60 -35.58 -19.03
N GLU A 26 25.43 -36.86 -18.68
CA GLU A 26 24.18 -37.36 -18.10
C GLU A 26 23.88 -36.74 -16.74
N ILE A 27 24.87 -36.66 -15.84
CA ILE A 27 24.70 -36.02 -14.53
C ILE A 27 24.31 -34.54 -14.70
N SER A 28 24.99 -33.82 -15.59
CA SER A 28 24.68 -32.41 -15.87
C SER A 28 23.26 -32.23 -16.42
N PHE A 29 22.80 -33.16 -17.27
CA PHE A 29 21.44 -33.17 -17.81
C PHE A 29 20.39 -33.39 -16.71
N TRP A 30 20.59 -34.39 -15.84
CA TRP A 30 19.66 -34.65 -14.72
C TRP A 30 19.57 -33.47 -13.75
N ILE A 31 20.71 -32.85 -13.42
CA ILE A 31 20.75 -31.64 -12.57
C ILE A 31 19.99 -30.48 -13.23
N ALA A 32 20.17 -30.26 -14.54
CA ALA A 32 19.45 -29.23 -15.26
C ALA A 32 17.94 -29.51 -15.29
N GLN A 33 17.55 -30.74 -15.58
CA GLN A 33 16.15 -31.18 -15.63
C GLN A 33 15.44 -31.01 -14.27
N GLN A 34 16.13 -31.29 -13.16
CA GLN A 34 15.56 -31.17 -11.83
C GLN A 34 15.41 -29.72 -11.37
N ASN A 35 16.34 -28.85 -11.76
CA ASN A 35 16.34 -27.45 -11.33
C ASN A 35 15.44 -26.54 -12.18
N ALA A 36 15.27 -26.83 -13.48
CA ALA A 36 14.43 -26.06 -14.39
C ALA A 36 12.95 -25.84 -13.93
N PRO A 37 12.21 -26.86 -13.44
CA PRO A 37 10.84 -26.66 -12.96
C PRO A 37 10.79 -25.82 -11.67
N ASN A 38 11.81 -25.95 -10.80
CA ASN A 38 11.90 -25.15 -9.59
C ASN A 38 12.13 -23.68 -9.93
N THR A 39 13.10 -23.37 -10.80
CA THR A 39 13.39 -21.99 -11.20
C THR A 39 12.18 -21.32 -11.84
N THR A 40 11.51 -22.01 -12.77
CA THR A 40 10.30 -21.49 -13.43
C THR A 40 9.13 -21.30 -12.47
N ASN A 41 8.96 -22.19 -11.48
CA ASN A 41 7.92 -22.02 -10.47
C ASN A 41 8.20 -20.80 -9.58
N LEU A 42 9.43 -20.62 -9.12
CA LEU A 42 9.83 -19.45 -8.33
C LEU A 42 9.66 -18.15 -9.14
N GLU A 43 10.06 -18.14 -10.42
CA GLU A 43 9.85 -17.00 -11.32
C GLU A 43 8.36 -16.66 -11.46
N SER A 44 7.51 -17.67 -11.64
CA SER A 44 6.06 -17.45 -11.73
C SER A 44 5.47 -16.89 -10.43
N GLN A 45 5.96 -17.33 -9.26
CA GLN A 45 5.55 -16.79 -7.98
C GLN A 45 5.99 -15.34 -7.81
N ILE A 46 7.23 -15.01 -8.19
CA ILE A 46 7.77 -13.64 -8.16
C ILE A 46 6.92 -12.73 -9.05
N ALA A 47 6.66 -13.13 -10.29
CA ALA A 47 5.84 -12.36 -11.22
C ALA A 47 4.41 -12.12 -10.69
N ASN A 48 3.81 -13.13 -10.04
CA ASN A 48 2.51 -12.98 -9.41
C ASN A 48 2.57 -11.99 -8.23
N LEU A 49 3.58 -12.08 -7.37
CA LEU A 49 3.77 -11.15 -6.27
C LEU A 49 3.99 -9.71 -6.76
N GLU A 50 4.81 -9.51 -7.79
CA GLU A 50 5.01 -8.20 -8.41
C GLU A 50 3.70 -7.62 -8.94
N SER A 51 2.85 -8.45 -9.55
CA SER A 51 1.53 -8.01 -10.03
C SER A 51 0.62 -7.57 -8.88
N GLN A 52 0.65 -8.29 -7.75
CA GLN A 52 -0.12 -7.94 -6.56
C GLN A 52 0.38 -6.63 -5.94
N VAL A 53 1.69 -6.45 -5.83
CA VAL A 53 2.30 -5.21 -5.32
C VAL A 53 1.87 -4.01 -6.17
N ARG A 54 1.94 -4.12 -7.51
CA ARG A 54 1.47 -3.07 -8.42
C ARG A 54 -0.03 -2.76 -8.25
N SER A 55 -0.85 -3.80 -8.05
CA SER A 55 -2.28 -3.63 -7.79
C SER A 55 -2.54 -2.89 -6.48
N PHE A 56 -1.84 -3.27 -5.40
CA PHE A 56 -1.96 -2.58 -4.12
C PHE A 56 -1.47 -1.13 -4.19
N GLU A 57 -0.38 -0.87 -4.90
CA GLU A 57 0.13 0.50 -5.10
C GLU A 57 -0.89 1.40 -5.82
N SER A 58 -1.57 0.86 -6.84
CA SER A 58 -2.66 1.55 -7.52
C SER A 58 -3.84 1.86 -6.58
N GLN A 59 -4.25 0.88 -5.75
CA GLN A 59 -5.32 1.08 -4.77
C GLN A 59 -4.97 2.13 -3.72
N VAL A 60 -3.74 2.09 -3.18
CA VAL A 60 -3.24 3.09 -2.22
C VAL A 60 -3.24 4.49 -2.84
N THR A 61 -2.80 4.60 -4.08
CA THR A 61 -2.79 5.87 -4.82
C THR A 61 -4.21 6.43 -5.00
N SER A 62 -5.16 5.59 -5.43
CA SER A 62 -6.57 5.96 -5.56
C SER A 62 -7.17 6.42 -4.23
N LEU A 63 -6.93 5.67 -3.15
CA LEU A 63 -7.43 6.01 -1.83
C LEU A 63 -6.85 7.34 -1.32
N LYS A 64 -5.57 7.60 -1.59
CA LYS A 64 -4.91 8.87 -1.25
C LYS A 64 -5.59 10.05 -1.93
N TYR A 65 -5.94 9.94 -3.21
CA TYR A 65 -6.69 10.98 -3.92
C TYR A 65 -8.08 11.20 -3.32
N GLN A 66 -8.80 10.13 -3.00
CA GLN A 66 -10.13 10.25 -2.38
C GLN A 66 -10.07 10.93 -1.01
N VAL A 67 -9.10 10.58 -0.18
CA VAL A 67 -8.88 11.24 1.13
C VAL A 67 -8.55 12.72 0.95
N SER A 68 -7.69 13.06 -0.02
CA SER A 68 -7.36 14.46 -0.30
C SER A 68 -8.57 15.28 -0.75
N ASN A 69 -9.44 14.70 -1.59
CA ASN A 69 -10.67 15.37 -2.02
C ASN A 69 -11.64 15.55 -0.86
N LEU A 70 -11.84 14.50 -0.06
CA LEU A 70 -12.74 14.57 1.10
C LEU A 70 -12.24 15.57 2.14
N GLU A 71 -10.92 15.66 2.35
CA GLU A 71 -10.33 16.67 3.22
C GLU A 71 -10.61 18.09 2.72
N HIS A 72 -10.50 18.32 1.40
CA HIS A 72 -10.85 19.60 0.79
C HIS A 72 -12.33 19.93 0.99
N ASP A 73 -13.23 18.96 0.73
CA ASP A 73 -14.67 19.13 0.87
C ASP A 73 -15.07 19.41 2.33
N VAL A 74 -14.49 18.70 3.29
CA VAL A 74 -14.74 18.92 4.73
C VAL A 74 -14.25 20.29 5.17
N ARG A 75 -13.07 20.73 4.71
CA ARG A 75 -12.56 22.08 4.99
C ARG A 75 -13.49 23.15 4.43
N GLN A 76 -13.95 22.98 3.19
CA GLN A 76 -14.88 23.91 2.55
C GLN A 76 -16.23 23.95 3.26
N ALA A 77 -16.82 22.78 3.54
CA ALA A 77 -18.09 22.68 4.25
C ALA A 77 -18.01 23.27 5.67
N GLY A 78 -16.90 23.02 6.38
CA GLY A 78 -16.64 23.60 7.69
C GLY A 78 -16.57 25.13 7.66
N ALA A 79 -15.86 25.70 6.68
CA ALA A 79 -15.78 27.14 6.50
C ALA A 79 -17.16 27.76 6.19
N ILE A 80 -17.95 27.13 5.32
CA ILE A 80 -19.32 27.57 5.00
C ILE A 80 -20.21 27.49 6.24
N ALA A 81 -20.16 26.39 7.00
CA ALA A 81 -20.96 26.23 8.20
C ALA A 81 -20.65 27.31 9.25
N ILE A 82 -19.37 27.57 9.51
CA ILE A 82 -18.93 28.62 10.44
C ILE A 82 -19.39 29.99 9.96
N PHE A 83 -19.23 30.28 8.66
CA PHE A 83 -19.69 31.53 8.06
C PHE A 83 -21.20 31.72 8.21
N CYS A 84 -22.00 30.70 7.92
CA CYS A 84 -23.46 30.74 8.04
C CYS A 84 -23.90 30.99 9.49
N VAL A 85 -23.25 30.37 10.48
CA VAL A 85 -23.54 30.60 11.90
C VAL A 85 -23.22 32.04 12.30
N GLY A 86 -22.07 32.57 11.85
CA GLY A 86 -21.71 33.97 12.05
C GLY A 86 -22.73 34.93 11.41
N ALA A 87 -23.09 34.68 10.15
CA ALA A 87 -24.05 35.50 9.40
C ALA A 87 -25.44 35.50 10.05
N PHE A 88 -25.89 34.34 10.54
CA PHE A 88 -27.14 34.23 11.29
C PHE A 88 -27.09 35.03 12.61
N CYS A 89 -26.00 34.96 13.36
CA CYS A 89 -25.81 35.77 14.57
C CYS A 89 -25.80 37.28 14.26
N ALA A 90 -25.17 37.68 13.16
CA ALA A 90 -25.14 39.07 12.72
C ALA A 90 -26.53 39.59 12.36
N LEU A 91 -27.30 38.80 11.61
CA LEU A 91 -28.68 39.13 11.23
C LEU A 91 -29.60 39.28 12.44
N TRP A 92 -29.48 38.38 13.42
CA TRP A 92 -30.26 38.50 14.66
C TRP A 92 -29.89 39.75 15.46
N ALA A 93 -28.59 40.07 15.55
CA ALA A 93 -28.15 41.29 16.21
C ALA A 93 -28.66 42.54 15.52
N GLN A 94 -28.68 42.56 14.18
CA GLN A 94 -29.22 43.65 13.39
C GLN A 94 -30.71 43.86 13.65
N ASN A 95 -31.49 42.76 13.68
CA ASN A 95 -32.93 42.83 13.95
C ASN A 95 -33.28 43.24 15.39
N THR A 96 -32.29 43.26 16.28
CA THR A 96 -32.44 43.69 17.69
C THR A 96 -31.74 45.01 17.99
N GLY A 97 -31.34 45.77 16.95
CA GLY A 97 -30.72 47.09 17.09
C GLY A 97 -29.29 47.07 17.67
N ARG A 98 -28.59 45.93 17.62
CA ARG A 98 -27.22 45.76 18.14
C ARG A 98 -26.18 45.78 17.01
N ASN A 99 -24.91 45.90 17.39
CA ASN A 99 -23.77 45.88 16.46
C ASN A 99 -23.63 44.52 15.76
N ALA A 100 -24.05 44.44 14.49
CA ALA A 100 -24.02 43.22 13.68
C ALA A 100 -22.62 42.61 13.53
N TRP A 101 -21.60 43.46 13.32
CA TRP A 101 -20.21 43.02 13.17
C TRP A 101 -19.62 42.38 14.44
N LEU A 102 -19.98 42.90 15.61
CA LEU A 102 -19.53 42.32 16.87
C LEU A 102 -20.12 40.93 17.05
N TRP A 103 -21.42 40.78 16.81
CA TRP A 103 -22.11 39.49 16.95
C TRP A 103 -21.76 38.46 15.87
N PHE A 104 -21.34 38.90 14.68
CA PHE A 104 -20.78 38.02 13.65
C PHE A 104 -19.53 37.28 14.17
N PHE A 105 -18.53 38.02 14.64
CA PHE A 105 -17.29 37.45 15.15
C PHE A 105 -17.50 36.66 16.45
N LEU A 106 -18.38 37.15 17.31
CA LEU A 106 -18.78 36.46 18.52
C LEU A 106 -19.37 35.08 18.19
N GLY A 107 -20.26 35.01 17.19
CA GLY A 107 -20.86 33.76 16.74
C GLY A 107 -19.83 32.76 16.20
N ILE A 108 -18.89 33.23 15.38
CA ILE A 108 -17.81 32.38 14.83
C ILE A 108 -16.90 31.82 15.93
N PHE A 109 -16.57 32.62 16.94
CA PHE A 109 -15.67 32.21 18.02
C PHE A 109 -16.32 31.23 19.01
N PHE A 110 -17.59 31.46 19.37
CA PHE A 110 -18.27 30.62 20.37
C PHE A 110 -18.87 29.33 19.79
N ALA A 111 -19.17 29.27 18.50
CA ALA A 111 -19.71 28.08 17.84
C ALA A 111 -18.89 26.78 18.07
N PRO A 112 -17.54 26.76 17.92
CA PRO A 112 -16.77 25.54 18.19
C PRO A 112 -16.76 25.18 19.69
N ILE A 113 -16.75 26.17 20.58
CA ILE A 113 -16.74 25.95 22.04
C ILE A 113 -18.05 25.29 22.47
N THR A 114 -19.20 25.79 22.01
CA THR A 114 -20.51 25.21 22.32
C THR A 114 -20.65 23.79 21.77
N LEU A 115 -20.14 23.53 20.55
CA LEU A 115 -20.13 22.20 19.97
C LEU A 115 -19.30 21.20 20.79
N ILE A 116 -18.09 21.59 21.23
CA ILE A 116 -17.22 20.74 22.06
C ILE A 116 -17.91 20.43 23.40
N VAL A 117 -18.50 21.43 24.06
CA VAL A 117 -19.21 21.23 25.34
C VAL A 117 -20.40 20.29 25.16
N LEU A 118 -21.17 20.45 24.08
CA LEU A 118 -22.33 19.61 23.78
C LEU A 118 -21.90 18.16 23.51
N LEU A 119 -20.83 17.95 22.73
CA LEU A 119 -20.24 16.63 22.48
C LEU A 119 -19.69 15.99 23.76
N ALA A 120 -19.00 16.76 24.60
CA ALA A 120 -18.47 16.29 25.87
C ALA A 120 -19.61 15.82 26.79
N LYS A 121 -20.68 16.62 26.90
CA LYS A 121 -21.84 16.27 27.71
C LYS A 121 -22.56 15.02 27.19
N ASN A 122 -22.76 14.93 25.86
CA ASN A 122 -23.33 13.74 25.22
C ASN A 122 -22.48 12.48 25.48
N SER A 123 -21.15 12.62 25.47
CA SER A 123 -20.24 11.52 25.76
C SER A 123 -20.30 11.05 27.22
N ALA A 124 -20.47 11.99 28.17
CA ALA A 124 -20.60 11.69 29.59
C ALA A 124 -21.93 10.97 29.88
N ASP A 125 -23.03 11.46 29.31
CA ASP A 125 -24.35 10.84 29.45
C ASP A 125 -24.33 9.40 28.90
N ARG A 126 -23.72 9.17 27.73
CA ARG A 126 -23.56 7.82 27.18
C ARG A 126 -22.72 6.88 28.04
N ARG A 127 -21.73 7.39 28.79
CA ARG A 127 -20.94 6.59 29.74
C ARG A 127 -21.73 6.25 30.99
N SER A 128 -22.66 7.10 31.42
CA SER A 128 -23.54 6.83 32.57
C SER A 128 -24.62 5.79 32.27
N GLN A 129 -24.97 5.60 31.00
CA GLN A 129 -25.96 4.63 30.53
C GLN A 129 -25.38 3.25 30.19
N ARG A 130 -24.05 3.08 30.20
CA ARG A 130 -23.36 1.80 30.02
C ARG A 130 -22.94 1.24 31.36
#